data_AF-A0A8J5IK58-F1
#
_entry.id   AF-A0A8J5IK58-F1
#
_cell.length_a   1.000
_cell.length_b   1.000
_cell.length_c   1.000
_cell.angle_alpha   90.00
_cell.angle_beta   90.00
_cell.angle_gamma   90.00
#
_symmetry.space_group_name_H-M   'P 1'
#
loop_
_entity.id
_entity.type
_entity.pdbx_description
1 polymer ?
#
loop_
_entity_poly.entity_id
_entity_poly.type
_entity_poly.pdbx_seq_one_letter_code
_entity_poly.pdbx_strand_id
1 'polypeptide(L)'
;MALNNTITTKQQDPKTGYSNLFNHVMKRHPDYLSTMKMSGFNSGTLVTFIDQKSQTIYSWLILITECNLPFSFCENPTVAKYTVMKSMSVETLLKYADLVTKTVEATLSEVLPSTFGIIIDGCTFLSEHFVAMFAVFDHDGRVEKVLLSMAPIVDDNTDDHTAKSMSHFWRASCRSTSRH
;
A
#
# COMPACT_ATOMS: atom_id res chain seq x y z
N MET A 1 46.31 0.23 36.34
CA MET A 1 46.49 0.04 34.89
C MET A 1 45.25 0.64 34.22
N ALA A 2 45.36 1.86 33.69
CA ALA A 2 44.24 2.56 33.07
C ALA A 2 44.36 2.46 31.55
N LEU A 3 43.33 1.93 30.89
CA LEU A 3 43.23 1.85 29.44
C LEU A 3 42.58 3.15 28.93
N ASN A 4 43.36 3.95 28.21
CA ASN A 4 42.89 5.15 27.53
C ASN A 4 42.16 4.75 26.24
N ASN A 5 40.82 4.83 26.24
CA ASN A 5 40.01 4.73 25.02
C ASN A 5 39.92 6.10 24.35
N THR A 6 40.77 6.34 23.35
CA THR A 6 40.67 7.50 22.47
C THR A 6 39.57 7.27 21.44
N ILE A 7 38.40 7.86 21.67
CA ILE A 7 37.33 7.93 20.66
C ILE A 7 37.81 8.90 19.58
N THR A 8 38.17 8.40 18.40
CA THR A 8 38.44 9.24 17.23
C THR A 8 37.11 9.61 16.58
N THR A 9 36.57 10.78 16.93
CA THR A 9 35.52 11.42 16.14
C THR A 9 36.13 11.92 14.83
N LYS A 10 35.80 11.27 13.71
CA LYS A 10 36.17 11.77 12.38
C LYS A 10 35.31 13.00 12.05
N GLN A 11 35.89 14.18 12.26
CA GLN A 11 35.29 15.45 11.84
C GLN A 11 35.34 15.54 10.30
N GLN A 12 34.19 15.70 9.65
CA GLN A 12 34.13 15.86 8.20
C GLN A 12 34.55 17.27 7.79
N ASP A 13 35.35 17.36 6.73
CA ASP A 13 35.80 18.62 6.13
C ASP A 13 34.58 19.38 5.53
N PRO A 14 34.33 20.64 5.91
CA PRO A 14 33.07 21.35 5.63
C PRO A 14 32.67 21.45 4.15
N LYS A 15 33.60 21.20 3.22
CA LYS A 15 33.41 21.37 1.77
C LYS A 15 33.19 20.08 0.98
N THR A 16 33.10 18.91 1.64
CA THR A 16 33.14 17.61 0.93
C THR A 16 31.95 16.68 1.16
N GLY A 17 30.89 17.14 1.82
CA GLY A 17 29.75 16.27 2.20
C GLY A 17 29.14 15.48 1.04
N TYR A 18 28.89 16.12 -0.11
CA TYR A 18 28.30 15.46 -1.28
C TYR A 18 29.28 14.47 -1.95
N SER A 19 30.55 14.88 -2.11
CA SER A 19 31.60 14.06 -2.70
C SER A 19 31.93 12.83 -1.84
N ASN A 20 31.89 12.98 -0.51
CA ASN A 20 32.14 11.89 0.43
C ASN A 20 30.99 10.88 0.44
N LEU A 21 29.74 11.35 0.39
CA LEU A 21 28.58 10.48 0.27
C LEU A 21 28.62 9.71 -1.06
N PHE A 22 28.86 10.40 -2.17
CA PHE A 22 28.94 9.77 -3.49
C PHE A 22 30.07 8.74 -3.54
N ASN A 23 31.26 9.07 -3.05
CA ASN A 23 32.38 8.12 -2.96
C ASN A 23 32.08 6.93 -2.03
N HIS A 24 31.38 7.15 -0.92
CA HIS A 24 30.95 6.07 -0.02
C HIS A 24 29.98 5.13 -0.72
N VAL A 25 28.97 5.69 -1.41
CA VAL A 25 27.97 4.94 -2.16
C VAL A 25 28.65 4.13 -3.27
N MET A 26 29.53 4.73 -4.08
CA MET A 26 30.27 4.01 -5.13
C MET A 26 31.16 2.90 -4.58
N LYS A 27 31.78 3.11 -3.41
CA LYS A 27 32.69 2.13 -2.79
C LYS A 27 31.92 0.99 -2.13
N ARG A 28 30.76 1.27 -1.52
CA ARG A 28 30.00 0.29 -0.73
C ARG A 28 28.93 -0.42 -1.56
N HIS A 29 28.47 0.21 -2.64
CA HIS A 29 27.45 -0.28 -3.56
C HIS A 29 27.95 -0.15 -5.01
N PRO A 30 28.83 -1.05 -5.47
CA PRO A 30 29.41 -1.00 -6.82
C PRO A 30 28.37 -1.07 -7.95
N ASP A 31 27.21 -1.64 -7.65
CA ASP A 31 26.04 -1.80 -8.52
C ASP A 31 25.14 -0.56 -8.55
N TYR A 32 25.44 0.49 -7.77
CA TYR A 32 24.60 1.69 -7.67
C TYR A 32 24.24 2.30 -9.02
N LEU A 33 25.21 2.41 -9.94
CA LEU A 33 24.97 2.99 -11.27
C LEU A 33 24.08 2.10 -12.14
N SER A 34 24.19 0.78 -12.03
CA SER A 34 23.27 -0.14 -12.72
C SER A 34 21.87 -0.10 -12.13
N THR A 35 21.75 -0.02 -10.81
CA THR A 35 20.47 0.07 -10.09
C THR A 35 19.76 1.39 -10.42
N MET A 36 20.50 2.51 -10.47
CA MET A 36 19.98 3.80 -10.91
C MET A 36 19.52 3.75 -12.38
N LYS A 37 20.27 3.12 -13.28
CA LYS A 37 19.87 2.97 -14.70
C LYS A 37 18.64 2.06 -14.88
N MET A 38 18.42 1.10 -13.98
CA MET A 38 17.24 0.24 -13.98
C MET A 38 15.98 0.97 -13.51
N SER A 39 16.12 2.08 -12.77
CA SER A 39 15.00 2.90 -12.34
C SER A 39 14.45 3.71 -13.52
N GLY A 40 13.28 3.33 -14.00
CA GLY A 40 12.73 3.76 -15.29
C GLY A 40 12.10 5.16 -15.34
N PHE A 41 12.22 5.98 -14.30
CA PHE A 41 11.65 7.33 -14.28
C PHE A 41 12.62 8.36 -13.68
N ASN A 42 12.97 9.38 -14.48
CA ASN A 42 13.85 10.50 -14.15
C ASN A 42 13.23 11.50 -13.15
N SER A 43 12.51 11.04 -12.13
CA SER A 43 12.10 11.92 -11.04
C SER A 43 13.19 11.85 -9.98
N GLY A 44 13.89 12.95 -9.71
CA GLY A 44 14.98 13.06 -8.72
C GLY A 44 14.55 12.85 -7.25
N THR A 45 13.55 12.00 -7.02
CA THR A 45 12.99 11.57 -5.75
C THR A 45 13.48 10.14 -5.46
N LEU A 46 13.35 9.63 -4.22
CA LEU A 46 13.74 8.26 -3.79
C LEU A 46 13.19 7.09 -4.64
N VAL A 47 12.36 7.39 -5.65
CA VAL A 47 11.88 6.52 -6.72
C VAL A 47 13.02 5.79 -7.46
N THR A 48 14.27 6.29 -7.39
CA THR A 48 15.44 5.63 -7.99
C THR A 48 15.77 4.25 -7.42
N PHE A 49 15.23 3.89 -6.25
CA PHE A 49 15.46 2.58 -5.61
C PHE A 49 14.30 1.58 -5.80
N ILE A 50 13.19 2.02 -6.40
CA ILE A 50 12.05 1.14 -6.66
C ILE A 50 12.25 0.50 -8.02
N ASP A 51 12.20 -0.83 -8.09
CA ASP A 51 12.32 -1.51 -9.37
C ASP A 51 11.12 -1.19 -10.29
N GLN A 52 11.35 -1.22 -11.59
CA GLN A 52 10.35 -0.81 -12.59
C GLN A 52 9.07 -1.66 -12.54
N LYS A 53 9.16 -2.92 -12.13
CA LYS A 53 8.00 -3.81 -12.02
C LYS A 53 7.12 -3.36 -10.86
N SER A 54 7.70 -3.09 -9.69
CA SER A 54 6.97 -2.56 -8.53
C SER A 54 6.29 -1.22 -8.83
N GLN A 55 6.98 -0.30 -9.52
CA GLN A 55 6.39 0.98 -9.94
C GLN A 55 5.20 0.77 -10.90
N THR A 56 5.32 -0.16 -11.84
CA THR A 56 4.25 -0.47 -12.81
C THR A 56 3.02 -1.03 -12.09
N ILE A 57 3.21 -1.96 -11.15
CA ILE A 57 2.12 -2.53 -10.34
C ILE A 57 1.42 -1.45 -9.54
N TYR A 58 2.18 -0.63 -8.82
CA TYR A 58 1.63 0.47 -8.03
C TYR A 58 0.81 1.43 -8.90
N SER A 59 1.34 1.83 -10.06
CA SER A 59 0.67 2.75 -10.98
C SER A 59 -0.66 2.18 -11.50
N TRP A 60 -0.70 0.89 -11.83
CA TRP A 60 -1.94 0.24 -12.25
C TRP A 60 -2.97 0.12 -11.13
N LEU A 61 -2.55 -0.28 -9.93
CA LEU A 61 -3.44 -0.39 -8.77
C LEU A 61 -4.08 0.97 -8.44
N ILE A 62 -3.28 2.03 -8.39
CA ILE A 62 -3.77 3.40 -8.14
C ILE A 62 -4.73 3.83 -9.25
N LEU A 63 -4.34 3.70 -10.52
CA LEU A 63 -5.19 4.15 -11.64
C LEU A 63 -6.55 3.45 -11.64
N ILE A 64 -6.56 2.13 -11.43
CA ILE A 64 -7.81 1.35 -11.46
C ILE A 64 -8.70 1.72 -10.27
N THR A 65 -8.11 1.90 -9.09
CA THR A 65 -8.85 2.21 -7.85
C THR A 65 -9.38 3.63 -7.85
N GLU A 66 -8.52 4.62 -8.11
CA GLU A 66 -8.87 6.05 -8.07
C GLU A 66 -9.86 6.45 -9.17
N CYS A 67 -9.75 5.84 -10.35
CA CYS A 67 -10.66 6.12 -11.47
C CYS A 67 -11.84 5.15 -11.56
N ASN A 68 -11.97 4.22 -10.61
CA ASN A 68 -13.01 3.19 -10.59
C ASN A 68 -13.16 2.47 -11.95
N LEU A 69 -12.04 2.01 -12.50
CA LEU A 69 -11.99 1.36 -13.81
C LEU A 69 -12.18 -0.16 -13.68
N PRO A 70 -12.68 -0.85 -14.73
CA PRO A 70 -12.69 -2.30 -14.75
C PRO A 70 -11.26 -2.87 -14.62
N PHE A 71 -11.08 -3.98 -13.90
CA PHE A 71 -9.76 -4.62 -13.79
C PHE A 71 -9.18 -5.00 -15.16
N SER A 72 -10.02 -5.35 -16.14
CA SER A 72 -9.63 -5.65 -17.52
C SER A 72 -9.01 -4.46 -18.28
N PHE A 73 -9.06 -3.25 -17.71
CA PHE A 73 -8.48 -2.05 -18.31
C PHE A 73 -6.96 -2.16 -18.51
N CYS A 74 -6.24 -2.87 -17.62
CA CYS A 74 -4.79 -3.06 -17.73
C CYS A 74 -4.36 -3.97 -18.89
N GLU A 75 -5.28 -4.78 -19.42
CA GLU A 75 -5.08 -5.66 -20.58
C GLU A 75 -5.55 -5.02 -21.90
N ASN A 76 -6.17 -3.84 -21.85
CA ASN A 76 -6.76 -3.24 -23.04
C ASN A 76 -5.67 -2.82 -24.06
N PRO A 77 -5.70 -3.32 -25.31
CA PRO A 77 -4.68 -3.01 -26.31
C PRO A 77 -4.60 -1.52 -26.68
N THR A 78 -5.73 -0.81 -26.63
CA THR A 78 -5.79 0.63 -26.87
C THR A 78 -5.08 1.37 -25.73
N VAL A 79 -5.35 0.99 -24.48
CA VAL A 79 -4.67 1.58 -23.32
C VAL A 79 -3.17 1.33 -23.41
N ALA A 80 -2.76 0.11 -23.72
CA ALA A 80 -1.34 -0.24 -23.91
C ALA A 80 -0.63 0.61 -24.98
N LYS A 81 -1.36 1.08 -26.00
CA LYS A 81 -0.82 1.97 -27.04
C LYS A 81 -0.60 3.40 -26.57
N TYR A 82 -1.40 3.88 -25.63
CA TYR A 82 -1.43 5.30 -25.21
C TYR A 82 -0.86 5.55 -23.81
N THR A 83 -0.60 4.52 -23.02
CA THR A 83 0.02 4.67 -21.69
C THR A 83 1.52 4.43 -21.72
N VAL A 84 2.23 5.07 -20.79
CA VAL A 84 3.67 4.83 -20.54
C VAL A 84 3.88 3.55 -19.70
N MET A 85 2.83 3.08 -19.03
CA MET A 85 2.88 1.89 -18.19
C MET A 85 2.96 0.63 -19.04
N LYS A 86 3.81 -0.32 -18.64
CA LYS A 86 3.87 -1.64 -19.28
C LYS A 86 2.55 -2.39 -19.06
N SER A 87 2.03 -3.02 -20.11
CA SER A 87 0.83 -3.87 -20.05
C SER A 87 0.97 -4.95 -18.97
N MET A 88 -0.16 -5.29 -18.36
CA MET A 88 -0.23 -6.23 -17.24
C MET A 88 -1.43 -7.13 -17.42
N SER A 89 -1.33 -8.39 -17.01
CA SER A 89 -2.51 -9.26 -16.97
C SER A 89 -3.39 -8.94 -15.76
N VAL A 90 -4.70 -9.14 -15.91
CA VAL A 90 -5.66 -9.02 -14.80
C VAL A 90 -5.27 -9.95 -13.66
N GLU A 91 -4.84 -11.17 -13.98
CA GLU A 91 -4.37 -12.13 -12.97
C GLU A 91 -3.20 -11.58 -12.14
N THR A 92 -2.23 -10.95 -12.80
CA THR A 92 -1.08 -10.34 -12.11
C THR A 92 -1.52 -9.17 -11.24
N LEU A 93 -2.39 -8.31 -11.77
CA LEU A 93 -2.93 -7.17 -11.03
C LEU A 93 -3.66 -7.64 -9.76
N LEU A 94 -4.59 -8.59 -9.89
CA LEU A 94 -5.37 -9.12 -8.78
C LEU A 94 -4.49 -9.83 -7.74
N LYS A 95 -3.47 -10.56 -8.19
CA LYS A 95 -2.47 -11.15 -7.29
C LYS A 95 -1.79 -10.08 -6.43
N TYR A 96 -1.39 -8.96 -7.03
CA TYR A 96 -0.75 -7.88 -6.28
C TYR A 96 -1.73 -7.08 -5.43
N ALA A 97 -2.98 -6.90 -5.88
CA ALA A 97 -4.04 -6.30 -5.06
C ALA A 97 -4.27 -7.11 -3.77
N ASP A 98 -4.33 -8.45 -3.88
CA ASP A 98 -4.45 -9.36 -2.74
C ASP A 98 -3.23 -9.26 -1.81
N LEU A 99 -2.01 -9.25 -2.35
CA LEU A 99 -0.80 -9.08 -1.55
C LEU A 99 -0.76 -7.74 -0.81
N VAL A 100 -1.10 -6.64 -1.49
CA VAL A 100 -1.16 -5.30 -0.88
C VAL A 100 -2.22 -5.28 0.22
N THR A 101 -3.39 -5.87 -0.03
CA THR A 101 -4.46 -5.97 0.97
C THR A 101 -3.97 -6.70 2.23
N LYS A 102 -3.33 -7.86 2.08
CA LYS A 102 -2.75 -8.62 3.20
C LYS A 102 -1.69 -7.83 3.96
N THR A 103 -0.85 -7.07 3.25
CA THR A 103 0.14 -6.20 3.89
C THR A 103 -0.54 -5.10 4.70
N VAL A 104 -1.56 -4.46 4.14
CA VAL A 104 -2.34 -3.43 4.86
C VAL A 104 -3.03 -4.04 6.08
N GLU A 105 -3.69 -5.19 5.95
CA GLU A 105 -4.31 -5.90 7.08
C GLU A 105 -3.30 -6.19 8.20
N ALA A 106 -2.10 -6.67 7.86
CA ALA A 106 -1.03 -6.91 8.82
C ALA A 106 -0.59 -5.61 9.52
N THR A 107 -0.34 -4.54 8.76
CA THR A 107 0.02 -3.24 9.35
C THR A 107 -1.09 -2.69 10.24
N LEU A 108 -2.35 -2.83 9.85
CA LEU A 108 -3.48 -2.43 10.68
C LEU A 108 -3.54 -3.24 11.97
N SER A 109 -3.24 -4.53 11.94
CA SER A 109 -3.20 -5.37 13.15
C SER A 109 -2.12 -4.94 14.15
N GLU A 110 -1.02 -4.35 13.67
CA GLU A 110 0.05 -3.81 14.52
C GLU A 110 -0.32 -2.45 15.14
N VAL A 111 -1.10 -1.64 14.42
CA VAL A 111 -1.49 -0.29 14.84
C VAL A 111 -2.77 -0.30 15.71
N LEU A 112 -3.68 -1.25 15.48
CA LEU A 112 -4.94 -1.32 16.20
C LEU A 112 -4.72 -1.70 17.66
N PRO A 113 -5.24 -0.91 18.62
CA PRO A 113 -5.16 -1.25 20.04
C PRO A 113 -6.06 -2.44 20.38
N SER A 114 -5.85 -3.04 21.56
CA SER A 114 -6.68 -4.14 22.06
C SER A 114 -8.14 -3.75 22.31
N THR A 115 -8.42 -2.45 22.45
CA THR A 115 -9.76 -1.89 22.56
C THR A 115 -9.91 -0.68 21.64
N PHE A 116 -10.96 -0.71 20.81
CA PHE A 116 -11.31 0.37 19.88
C PHE A 116 -12.83 0.46 19.72
N GLY A 117 -13.31 1.61 19.29
CA GLY A 117 -14.71 1.81 18.93
C GLY A 117 -14.99 1.30 17.52
N ILE A 118 -16.22 0.86 17.27
CA ILE A 118 -16.71 0.49 15.94
C ILE A 118 -17.70 1.55 15.46
N ILE A 119 -17.49 2.07 14.25
CA ILE A 119 -18.48 2.90 13.54
C ILE A 119 -18.96 2.13 12.32
N ILE A 120 -20.27 2.07 12.14
CA ILE A 120 -20.91 1.56 10.92
C ILE A 120 -21.51 2.75 10.20
N ASP A 121 -21.19 2.90 8.92
CA ASP A 121 -21.66 4.00 8.09
C ASP A 121 -22.14 3.48 6.73
N GLY A 122 -23.15 4.12 6.16
CA GLY A 122 -23.74 3.76 4.88
C GLY A 122 -23.33 4.76 3.80
N CYS A 123 -22.93 4.29 2.63
CA CYS A 123 -22.74 5.16 1.47
C CYS A 123 -23.52 4.65 0.25
N THR A 124 -23.76 5.52 -0.72
CA THR A 124 -24.40 5.15 -1.98
C THR A 124 -23.54 5.64 -3.13
N PHE A 125 -23.22 4.76 -4.07
CA PHE A 125 -22.42 5.09 -5.25
C PHE A 125 -23.04 4.46 -6.49
N LEU A 126 -23.30 5.28 -7.51
CA LEU A 126 -23.87 4.84 -8.80
C LEU A 126 -25.03 3.84 -8.66
N SER A 127 -26.00 4.14 -7.78
CA SER A 127 -27.19 3.33 -7.44
C SER A 127 -26.99 2.10 -6.55
N GLU A 128 -25.75 1.77 -6.19
CA GLU A 128 -25.47 0.70 -5.23
C GLU A 128 -25.31 1.29 -3.82
N HIS A 129 -26.02 0.70 -2.85
CA HIS A 129 -25.88 1.03 -1.44
C HIS A 129 -24.80 0.15 -0.82
N PHE A 130 -23.98 0.72 0.06
CA PHE A 130 -22.91 0.03 0.75
C PHE A 130 -22.97 0.32 2.24
N VAL A 131 -22.49 -0.64 3.03
CA VAL A 131 -22.21 -0.47 4.45
C VAL A 131 -20.71 -0.67 4.66
N ALA A 132 -20.10 0.29 5.36
CA ALA A 132 -18.71 0.28 5.77
C ALA A 132 -18.61 0.20 7.29
N MET A 133 -17.68 -0.59 7.79
CA MET A 133 -17.32 -0.67 9.20
C MET A 133 -15.92 -0.12 9.40
N PHE A 134 -15.78 0.72 10.41
CA PHE A 134 -14.54 1.38 10.76
C PHE A 134 -14.14 1.08 12.19
N ALA A 135 -12.85 0.87 12.42
CA ALA A 135 -12.24 0.98 13.74
C ALA A 135 -11.94 2.45 14.03
N VAL A 136 -12.25 2.89 15.24
CA VAL A 136 -11.95 4.24 15.73
C VAL A 136 -11.24 4.15 17.06
N PHE A 137 -10.08 4.78 17.17
CA PHE A 137 -9.24 4.70 18.36
C PHE A 137 -8.40 5.98 18.52
N ASP A 138 -7.88 6.21 19.72
CA ASP A 138 -6.90 7.26 19.97
C ASP A 138 -5.49 6.75 19.62
N HIS A 139 -4.77 7.53 18.82
CA HIS A 139 -3.38 7.29 18.47
C HIS A 139 -2.65 8.64 18.51
N ASP A 140 -1.62 8.75 19.34
CA ASP A 140 -0.84 9.99 19.53
C ASP A 140 -1.70 11.23 19.81
N GLY A 141 -2.78 11.08 20.59
CA GLY A 141 -3.70 12.16 20.95
C GLY A 141 -4.61 12.63 19.82
N ARG A 142 -4.73 11.84 18.76
CA ARG A 142 -5.65 12.06 17.63
C ARG A 142 -6.58 10.86 17.50
N VAL A 143 -7.83 11.14 17.12
CA VAL A 143 -8.78 10.10 16.76
C VAL A 143 -8.47 9.61 15.35
N GLU A 144 -8.01 8.37 15.25
CA GLU A 144 -7.79 7.68 13.99
C GLU A 144 -9.04 6.88 13.59
N LYS A 145 -9.31 6.82 12.28
CA LYS A 145 -10.43 6.06 11.71
C LYS A 145 -9.91 5.19 10.56
N VAL A 146 -10.04 3.88 10.70
CA VAL A 146 -9.56 2.90 9.73
C VAL A 146 -10.75 2.07 9.22
N LEU A 147 -10.86 1.92 7.90
CA LEU A 147 -11.85 1.03 7.28
C LEU A 147 -11.46 -0.44 7.50
N LEU A 148 -12.33 -1.23 8.13
CA LEU A 148 -12.12 -2.66 8.35
C LEU A 148 -12.70 -3.50 7.23
N SER A 149 -13.91 -3.17 6.79
CA SER A 149 -14.53 -3.79 5.61
C SER A 149 -15.72 -2.99 5.11
N MET A 150 -16.06 -3.22 3.84
CA MET A 150 -17.15 -2.57 3.14
C MET A 150 -17.85 -3.58 2.24
N ALA A 151 -19.18 -3.59 2.25
CA ALA A 151 -19.99 -4.52 1.45
C ALA A 151 -21.12 -3.77 0.75
N PRO A 152 -21.53 -4.19 -0.46
CA PRO A 152 -22.81 -3.77 -1.01
C PRO A 152 -23.95 -4.35 -0.17
N ILE A 153 -25.03 -3.57 -0.03
CA ILE A 153 -26.31 -4.04 0.49
C ILE A 153 -27.03 -4.70 -0.66
N VAL A 154 -27.20 -6.02 -0.58
CA VAL A 154 -27.97 -6.77 -1.58
C VAL A 154 -29.46 -6.48 -1.35
N ASP A 155 -30.06 -5.74 -2.28
CA ASP A 155 -31.52 -5.54 -2.37
C ASP A 155 -32.13 -6.65 -3.23
N ASP A 156 -31.96 -7.90 -2.80
CA ASP A 156 -32.76 -8.96 -3.37
C ASP A 156 -34.16 -8.81 -2.79
N ASN A 157 -35.21 -8.88 -3.63
CA ASN A 157 -36.63 -8.86 -3.22
C ASN A 157 -37.04 -9.99 -2.23
N THR A 158 -36.06 -10.67 -1.64
CA THR A 158 -36.18 -11.47 -0.43
C THR A 158 -35.96 -10.56 0.77
N ASP A 159 -36.97 -10.42 1.63
CA ASP A 159 -36.96 -9.63 2.88
C ASP A 159 -35.92 -10.08 3.94
N ASP A 160 -34.81 -10.71 3.56
CA ASP A 160 -33.76 -11.15 4.47
C ASP A 160 -32.69 -10.06 4.66
N HIS A 161 -33.11 -8.91 5.17
CA HIS A 161 -32.23 -7.87 5.72
C HIS A 161 -31.66 -8.28 7.10
N THR A 162 -31.65 -9.57 7.44
CA THR A 162 -31.22 -9.97 8.78
C THR A 162 -29.72 -9.80 8.96
N ALA A 163 -29.34 -9.61 10.22
CA ALA A 163 -27.95 -9.63 10.69
C ALA A 163 -27.19 -10.91 10.31
N LYS A 164 -27.83 -11.97 9.78
CA LYS A 164 -27.17 -13.21 9.35
C LYS A 164 -26.39 -13.05 8.04
N SER A 165 -26.94 -12.41 7.02
CA SER A 165 -26.21 -12.11 5.77
C SER A 165 -25.03 -11.19 6.05
N MET A 166 -25.30 -10.14 6.82
CA MET A 166 -24.33 -9.17 7.30
C MET A 166 -23.23 -9.85 8.15
N SER A 167 -23.59 -10.70 9.13
CA SER A 167 -22.59 -11.44 9.92
C SER A 167 -21.83 -12.51 9.14
N HIS A 168 -22.41 -13.09 8.09
CA HIS A 168 -21.68 -13.99 7.19
C HIS A 168 -20.63 -13.22 6.40
N PHE A 169 -20.98 -12.04 5.87
CA PHE A 169 -20.03 -11.12 5.26
C PHE A 169 -18.92 -10.72 6.24
N TRP A 170 -19.24 -10.23 7.45
CA TRP A 170 -18.23 -9.86 8.45
C TRP A 170 -17.35 -11.04 8.87
N ARG A 171 -17.93 -12.25 8.99
CA ARG A 171 -17.14 -13.46 9.27
C ARG A 171 -16.23 -13.87 8.12
N ALA A 172 -16.62 -13.59 6.87
CA ALA A 172 -15.76 -13.82 5.72
C ALA A 172 -14.61 -12.80 5.69
N SER A 173 -14.90 -11.51 5.93
CA SER A 173 -13.91 -10.44 6.02
C SER A 173 -12.93 -10.63 7.20
N CYS A 174 -13.39 -11.08 8.36
CA CYS A 174 -12.51 -11.32 9.52
C CYS A 174 -11.73 -12.65 9.46
N ARG A 175 -11.96 -13.52 8.46
CA ARG A 175 -11.20 -14.79 8.31
C ARG A 175 -9.88 -14.62 7.56
N SER A 176 -9.66 -13.51 6.84
CA SER A 176 -8.35 -13.19 6.23
C SER A 176 -7.31 -12.83 7.30
N THR A 177 -7.74 -12.22 8.39
CA THR A 177 -6.87 -11.68 9.46
C THR A 177 -6.49 -12.69 10.55
N SER A 178 -7.04 -13.92 10.54
CA SER A 178 -6.89 -14.88 11.64
C SER A 178 -5.91 -16.04 11.39
N ARG A 179 -5.23 -16.11 10.24
CA ARG A 179 -4.16 -17.11 10.07
C ARG A 179 -2.84 -16.54 10.57
N HIS A 180 -2.61 -16.74 11.86
CA HIS A 180 -1.29 -16.67 12.50
C HIS A 180 -0.41 -17.82 11.98
#